data_AF-A0A6L4YPM8-F1
#
_entry.id   AF-A0A6L4YPM8-F1
#
_cell.length_a   1.000
_cell.length_b   1.000
_cell.length_c   1.000
_cell.angle_alpha   90.00
_cell.angle_beta   90.00
_cell.angle_gamma   90.00
#
_symmetry.space_group_name_H-M   'P 1'
#
loop_
_entity.id
_entity.type
_entity.pdbx_description
1 polymer ?
#
loop_
_entity_poly.entity_id
_entity_poly.type
_entity_poly.pdbx_seq_one_letter_code
_entity_poly.pdbx_strand_id
1 'polypeptide(L)'
;LDLSECKLYINEKTEPNFIFPQNTYIEPVSYFVLFSSLEKEPVTLSNSGATIELICNEQTIDYIAYPSGKNGDPSWQRKDNLNGFEKHPLTLFSPNGPPPKINLPQDKTTDSTSILITDSIEDPEQEEVQEEINETAPAVSLFPTAEPKQLIINEILASPSTDTNNDGVFKSDEDEFIEIVNISGLSLDISNLIISDNTKSRHVIPSGIVLENLEPLIIFGGGNNQNFQTEIKSQIASDGSLGLNNSGEEQIII
;
A
#
# COMPACT_ATOMS: atom_id res chain seq x y z
N LEU A 1 7.28 -17.04 10.78
CA LEU A 1 8.47 -16.57 11.51
C LEU A 1 8.01 -15.98 12.82
N ASP A 2 8.50 -16.50 13.95
CA ASP A 2 8.26 -15.90 15.26
C ASP A 2 9.18 -14.68 15.41
N LEU A 3 8.60 -13.51 15.63
CA LEU A 3 9.29 -12.24 15.81
C LEU A 3 9.33 -11.77 17.26
N SER A 4 8.82 -12.57 18.21
CA SER A 4 8.60 -12.15 19.61
C SER A 4 9.87 -11.71 20.35
N GLU A 5 11.03 -12.19 19.94
CA GLU A 5 12.34 -11.83 20.51
C GLU A 5 13.20 -11.01 19.54
N CYS A 6 12.57 -10.43 18.51
CA CYS A 6 13.26 -9.67 17.49
C CYS A 6 13.36 -8.19 17.85
N LYS A 7 14.42 -7.57 17.35
CA LYS A 7 14.76 -6.16 17.48
C LYS A 7 15.25 -5.64 16.13
N LEU A 8 14.79 -4.46 15.77
CA LEU A 8 15.19 -3.78 14.54
C LEU A 8 16.08 -2.59 14.89
N TYR A 9 17.24 -2.54 14.24
CA TYR A 9 18.26 -1.51 14.40
C TYR A 9 18.43 -0.77 13.07
N ILE A 10 18.63 0.54 13.15
CA ILE A 10 18.82 1.40 11.98
C ILE A 10 20.11 2.19 12.15
N ASN A 11 20.91 2.25 11.08
CA ASN A 11 22.19 2.98 11.03
C ASN A 11 23.17 2.59 12.14
N GLU A 12 23.24 1.29 12.45
CA GLU A 12 24.18 0.71 13.42
C GLU A 12 24.09 1.34 14.83
N LYS A 13 22.89 1.81 15.22
CA LYS A 13 22.62 2.27 16.58
C LYS A 13 22.87 1.14 17.60
N THR A 14 23.31 1.51 18.80
CA THR A 14 23.53 0.56 19.89
C THR A 14 22.25 0.12 20.59
N GLU A 15 21.20 0.94 20.51
CA GLU A 15 19.87 0.64 21.03
C GLU A 15 18.90 0.34 19.87
N PRO A 16 17.94 -0.58 20.06
CA PRO A 16 16.99 -0.93 19.01
C PRO A 16 16.03 0.23 18.72
N ASN A 17 15.79 0.49 17.44
CA ASN A 17 14.75 1.44 17.00
C ASN A 17 13.34 0.87 17.23
N PHE A 18 13.19 -0.46 17.14
CA PHE A 18 11.92 -1.12 17.37
C PHE A 18 12.15 -2.48 18.04
N ILE A 19 11.34 -2.77 19.06
CA ILE A 19 11.30 -4.07 19.73
C ILE A 19 9.94 -4.67 19.41
N PHE A 20 9.94 -5.87 18.82
CA PHE A 20 8.71 -6.55 18.46
C PHE A 20 7.98 -6.99 19.75
N PRO A 21 6.65 -6.80 19.83
CA PRO A 21 5.87 -7.31 20.94
C PRO A 21 5.94 -8.84 21.05
N GLN A 22 5.71 -9.36 22.24
CA GLN A 22 5.55 -10.81 22.41
C GLN A 22 4.37 -11.34 21.58
N ASN A 23 4.48 -12.58 21.13
CA ASN A 23 3.51 -13.27 20.27
C ASN A 23 3.33 -12.61 18.89
N THR A 24 4.39 -11.99 18.36
CA THR A 24 4.35 -11.46 16.98
C THR A 24 4.77 -12.56 16.02
N TYR A 25 3.90 -12.93 15.10
CA TYR A 25 4.17 -13.94 14.08
C TYR A 25 3.92 -13.36 12.69
N ILE A 26 4.84 -13.67 11.76
CA ILE A 26 4.63 -13.45 10.33
C ILE A 26 4.36 -14.80 9.66
N GLU A 27 3.26 -14.91 8.94
CA GLU A 27 2.97 -16.09 8.11
C GLU A 27 3.86 -16.08 6.85
N PRO A 28 4.09 -17.24 6.22
CA PRO A 28 4.68 -17.29 4.88
C PRO A 28 3.97 -16.30 3.94
N VAL A 29 4.73 -15.66 3.06
CA VAL A 29 4.27 -14.65 2.08
C VAL A 29 3.55 -13.42 2.66
N SER A 30 3.52 -13.25 3.98
CA SER A 30 3.02 -12.03 4.64
C SER A 30 4.14 -11.02 4.85
N TYR A 31 3.77 -9.75 4.97
CA TYR A 31 4.69 -8.64 5.17
C TYR A 31 4.37 -7.89 6.46
N PHE A 32 5.40 -7.25 7.02
CA PHE A 32 5.31 -6.38 8.19
C PHE A 32 5.76 -4.99 7.76
N VAL A 33 4.96 -3.97 8.05
CA VAL A 33 5.27 -2.58 7.70
C VAL A 33 5.43 -1.78 8.99
N LEU A 34 6.56 -1.09 9.10
CA LEU A 34 6.83 -0.15 10.20
C LEU A 34 6.73 1.28 9.67
N PHE A 35 5.78 2.04 10.21
CA PHE A 35 5.66 3.47 9.96
C PHE A 35 6.40 4.26 11.04
N SER A 36 7.05 5.37 10.67
CA SER A 36 7.55 6.31 11.67
C SER A 36 6.38 6.98 12.39
N SER A 37 6.60 7.39 13.64
CA SER A 37 5.63 8.14 14.44
C SER A 37 6.33 9.32 15.09
N LEU A 38 5.67 10.49 15.07
CA LEU A 38 6.11 11.71 15.74
C LEU A 38 6.16 11.60 17.27
N GLU A 39 5.46 10.63 17.84
CA GLU A 39 5.34 10.45 19.29
C GLU A 39 6.44 9.56 19.89
N LYS A 40 7.26 8.93 19.04
CA LYS A 40 8.40 8.07 19.40
C LYS A 40 9.64 8.50 18.63
N GLU A 41 10.80 7.93 18.97
CA GLU A 41 12.01 8.10 18.17
C GLU A 41 11.71 7.73 16.70
N PRO A 42 11.80 8.67 15.74
CA PRO A 42 11.45 8.42 14.36
C PRO A 42 12.39 7.41 13.72
N VAL A 43 11.87 6.66 12.76
CA VAL A 43 12.64 5.74 11.92
C VAL A 43 13.53 6.59 11.00
N THR A 44 14.82 6.74 11.32
CA THR A 44 15.75 7.62 10.61
C THR A 44 16.30 6.98 9.33
N LEU A 45 15.44 6.78 8.33
CA LEU A 45 15.87 6.34 6.99
C LEU A 45 16.26 7.56 6.14
N SER A 46 17.23 7.40 5.25
CA SER A 46 17.69 8.49 4.39
C SER A 46 17.84 8.05 2.93
N ASN A 47 17.56 8.98 2.02
CA ASN A 47 17.83 8.83 0.59
C ASN A 47 19.33 8.78 0.25
N SER A 48 20.18 9.24 1.18
CA SER A 48 21.64 9.17 1.10
C SER A 48 22.24 7.86 1.60
N GLY A 49 21.40 6.86 1.92
CA GLY A 49 21.82 5.57 2.47
C GLY A 49 21.33 5.35 3.89
N ALA A 50 21.00 4.11 4.21
CA ALA A 50 20.63 3.67 5.54
C ALA A 50 20.98 2.19 5.70
N THR A 51 21.24 1.75 6.93
CA THR A 51 21.32 0.32 7.24
C THR A 51 20.14 -0.08 8.09
N ILE A 52 19.61 -1.27 7.86
CA ILE A 52 18.59 -1.89 8.69
C ILE A 52 19.08 -3.29 9.03
N GLU A 53 19.05 -3.62 10.31
CA GLU A 53 19.43 -4.92 10.84
C GLU A 53 18.29 -5.49 11.68
N LEU A 54 17.92 -6.74 11.41
CA LEU A 54 16.94 -7.49 12.17
C LEU A 54 17.66 -8.57 12.97
N ILE A 55 17.65 -8.43 14.29
CA ILE A 55 18.29 -9.35 15.23
C ILE A 55 17.19 -10.07 16.01
N CYS A 56 17.22 -11.40 16.01
CA CYS A 56 16.31 -12.24 16.79
C CYS A 56 17.15 -13.23 17.58
N ASN A 57 16.83 -13.43 18.86
CA ASN A 57 17.58 -14.34 19.75
C ASN A 57 19.10 -14.05 19.72
N GLU A 58 19.48 -12.76 19.72
CA GLU A 58 20.87 -12.28 19.63
C GLU A 58 21.60 -12.62 18.32
N GLN A 59 20.89 -13.11 17.30
CA GLN A 59 21.45 -13.42 15.99
C GLN A 59 20.86 -12.49 14.93
N THR A 60 21.72 -11.90 14.09
CA THR A 60 21.28 -11.20 12.88
C THR A 60 20.65 -12.21 11.92
N ILE A 61 19.34 -12.07 11.69
CA ILE A 61 18.60 -12.92 10.76
C ILE A 61 18.46 -12.26 9.39
N ASP A 62 18.51 -10.94 9.33
CA ASP A 62 18.63 -10.20 8.08
C ASP A 62 19.35 -8.86 8.29
N TYR A 63 20.03 -8.41 7.24
CA TYR A 63 20.72 -7.15 7.20
C TYR A 63 20.63 -6.58 5.78
N ILE A 64 20.31 -5.29 5.69
CA ILE A 64 20.31 -4.56 4.44
C ILE A 64 21.03 -3.22 4.62
N ALA A 65 21.95 -2.93 3.71
CA ALA A 65 22.54 -1.61 3.54
C ALA A 65 22.03 -1.01 2.24
N TYR A 66 21.18 0.01 2.33
CA TYR A 66 20.78 0.80 1.17
C TYR A 66 21.94 1.71 0.78
N PRO A 67 22.52 1.56 -0.42
CA PRO A 67 23.75 2.26 -0.78
C PRO A 67 23.50 3.73 -1.12
N SER A 68 24.39 4.60 -0.64
CA SER A 68 24.35 6.06 -0.82
C SER A 68 24.37 6.55 -2.27
N GLY A 69 24.82 5.71 -3.21
CA GLY A 69 24.92 6.05 -4.63
C GLY A 69 23.63 5.94 -5.44
N LYS A 70 22.48 5.68 -4.79
CA LYS A 70 21.17 5.51 -5.44
C LYS A 70 20.21 6.69 -5.25
N ASN A 71 20.67 7.81 -4.69
CA ASN A 71 19.98 9.11 -4.62
C ASN A 71 18.49 9.05 -4.25
N GLY A 72 18.09 8.17 -3.33
CA GLY A 72 16.68 8.03 -2.97
C GLY A 72 15.75 7.64 -4.10
N ASP A 73 16.26 7.08 -5.21
CA ASP A 73 15.41 6.52 -6.28
C ASP A 73 14.62 5.36 -5.64
N PRO A 74 13.33 5.56 -5.38
CA PRO A 74 12.60 4.68 -4.48
C PRO A 74 12.11 3.41 -5.19
N SER A 75 12.34 3.34 -6.52
CA SER A 75 12.08 2.15 -7.35
C SER A 75 13.13 1.05 -7.22
N TRP A 76 14.13 1.20 -6.33
CA TRP A 76 15.12 0.17 -6.04
C TRP A 76 14.68 -0.74 -4.90
N GLN A 77 14.53 -2.04 -5.20
CA GLN A 77 14.24 -3.07 -4.22
C GLN A 77 15.41 -4.04 -4.06
N ARG A 78 15.48 -4.71 -2.91
CA ARG A 78 16.38 -5.86 -2.74
C ARG A 78 15.85 -7.00 -3.60
N LYS A 79 16.74 -7.72 -4.29
CA LYS A 79 16.35 -8.88 -5.09
C LYS A 79 15.77 -9.98 -4.20
N ASP A 80 14.88 -10.80 -4.74
CA ASP A 80 14.29 -11.97 -4.04
C ASP A 80 15.33 -12.95 -3.49
N ASN A 81 16.47 -13.07 -4.18
CA ASN A 81 17.59 -13.90 -3.72
C ASN A 81 18.44 -13.24 -2.61
N LEU A 82 17.98 -12.09 -2.10
CA LEU A 82 18.60 -11.27 -1.06
C LEU A 82 20.00 -10.73 -1.40
N ASN A 83 20.47 -10.93 -2.63
CA ASN A 83 21.81 -10.58 -3.08
C ASN A 83 21.80 -9.36 -4.00
N GLY A 84 21.97 -8.19 -3.38
CA GLY A 84 21.99 -6.90 -4.05
C GLY A 84 20.60 -6.36 -4.33
N PHE A 85 20.54 -5.43 -5.28
CA PHE A 85 19.34 -4.65 -5.56
C PHE A 85 19.06 -4.65 -7.05
N GLU A 86 17.78 -4.56 -7.39
CA GLU A 86 17.29 -4.36 -8.75
C GLU A 86 16.35 -3.16 -8.79
N LYS A 87 16.35 -2.50 -9.94
CA LYS A 87 15.36 -1.47 -10.21
C LYS A 87 14.10 -2.20 -10.61
N HIS A 88 12.99 -1.93 -9.94
CA HIS A 88 11.75 -2.62 -10.22
C HIS A 88 11.39 -2.40 -11.70
N PRO A 89 11.17 -3.46 -12.52
CA PRO A 89 10.49 -3.29 -13.78
C PRO A 89 9.06 -2.91 -13.40
N LEU A 90 8.63 -1.68 -13.69
CA LEU A 90 7.30 -1.17 -13.36
C LEU A 90 6.26 -2.30 -13.48
N THR A 91 5.76 -2.84 -12.35
CA THR A 91 4.57 -3.71 -12.30
C THR A 91 3.52 -2.98 -11.45
N LEU A 92 2.25 -3.38 -11.54
CA LEU A 92 1.11 -2.75 -10.85
C LEU A 92 1.21 -2.71 -9.30
N PHE A 93 2.30 -3.20 -8.72
CA PHE A 93 2.48 -3.39 -7.27
C PHE A 93 3.88 -2.98 -6.79
N SER A 94 4.65 -2.25 -7.60
CA SER A 94 5.99 -1.80 -7.24
C SER A 94 5.94 -0.61 -6.30
N PRO A 95 6.52 -0.65 -5.09
CA PRO A 95 6.59 0.54 -4.25
C PRO A 95 7.44 1.63 -4.92
N ASN A 96 6.90 2.83 -5.03
CA ASN A 96 7.55 4.06 -5.47
C ASN A 96 8.05 4.06 -6.93
N GLY A 97 7.41 3.28 -7.81
CA GLY A 97 7.71 3.25 -9.24
C GLY A 97 6.57 3.84 -10.06
N PRO A 98 6.83 4.60 -11.14
CA PRO A 98 5.75 4.93 -12.07
C PRO A 98 5.10 3.61 -12.54
N PRO A 99 3.78 3.54 -12.70
CA PRO A 99 3.12 2.30 -13.06
C PRO A 99 3.57 1.80 -14.44
N PRO A 100 3.35 0.51 -14.73
CA PRO A 100 3.89 -0.15 -15.91
C PRO A 100 3.44 0.53 -17.19
N LYS A 101 4.38 0.95 -18.04
CA LYS A 101 4.04 1.18 -19.45
C LYS A 101 3.75 -0.18 -20.10
N ILE A 102 2.47 -0.53 -20.20
CA ILE A 102 2.06 -1.75 -20.89
C ILE A 102 2.09 -1.49 -22.39
N ASN A 103 3.14 -1.95 -23.07
CA ASN A 103 3.14 -2.02 -24.52
C ASN A 103 2.19 -3.14 -24.98
N LEU A 104 0.92 -2.80 -25.17
CA LEU A 104 -0.05 -3.70 -25.78
C LEU A 104 0.33 -3.91 -27.26
N PRO A 105 0.46 -5.15 -27.74
CA PRO A 105 0.38 -5.40 -29.17
C PRO A 105 -1.00 -4.95 -29.64
N GLN A 106 -1.05 -3.99 -30.57
CA GLN A 106 -2.27 -3.71 -31.31
C GLN A 106 -2.64 -4.98 -32.07
N ASP A 107 -3.66 -5.70 -31.63
CA ASP A 107 -4.38 -6.58 -32.52
C ASP A 107 -5.89 -6.37 -32.48
N LYS A 108 -6.42 -6.45 -33.69
CA LYS A 108 -7.73 -6.09 -34.16
C LYS A 108 -8.81 -6.97 -33.55
N THR A 109 -9.90 -6.31 -33.16
CA THR A 109 -11.30 -6.73 -33.30
C THR A 109 -11.61 -8.23 -33.31
N THR A 110 -12.37 -8.73 -32.33
CA THR A 110 -13.62 -9.49 -32.57
C THR A 110 -14.41 -9.76 -31.27
N ASP A 111 -15.69 -9.35 -31.33
CA ASP A 111 -16.89 -9.84 -30.63
C ASP A 111 -16.90 -10.04 -29.10
N SER A 112 -17.45 -9.04 -28.41
CA SER A 112 -18.03 -9.18 -27.07
C SER A 112 -19.34 -9.95 -27.15
N THR A 113 -19.34 -11.21 -26.71
CA THR A 113 -20.58 -11.92 -26.35
C THR A 113 -20.78 -11.80 -24.83
N SER A 114 -21.74 -10.97 -24.43
CA SER A 114 -22.21 -10.85 -23.06
C SER A 114 -22.99 -12.12 -22.68
N ILE A 115 -22.46 -12.94 -21.77
CA ILE A 115 -23.20 -14.06 -21.19
C ILE A 115 -23.97 -13.52 -19.98
N LEU A 116 -25.28 -13.35 -20.16
CA LEU A 116 -26.27 -13.15 -19.10
C LEU A 116 -26.56 -14.52 -18.45
N ILE A 117 -26.34 -14.64 -17.13
CA ILE A 117 -26.91 -15.74 -16.34
C ILE A 117 -28.03 -15.14 -15.49
N THR A 118 -29.27 -15.52 -15.81
CA THR A 118 -30.48 -15.16 -15.06
C THR A 118 -30.81 -16.21 -14.01
N ASP A 119 -31.18 -15.68 -12.86
CA ASP A 119 -31.85 -16.22 -11.67
C ASP A 119 -32.90 -17.34 -11.91
N SER A 120 -33.06 -18.25 -10.93
CA SER A 120 -34.33 -18.59 -10.24
C SER A 120 -34.38 -20.04 -9.68
N ILE A 121 -35.14 -20.17 -8.55
CA ILE A 121 -35.89 -21.35 -8.01
C ILE A 121 -35.11 -22.23 -6.99
N GLU A 122 -35.55 -22.55 -5.75
CA GLU A 122 -36.72 -22.29 -4.87
C GLU A 122 -36.33 -22.68 -3.41
N ASP A 123 -37.01 -22.09 -2.43
CA ASP A 123 -37.09 -22.49 -1.01
C ASP A 123 -38.14 -23.62 -0.83
N PRO A 124 -37.96 -24.58 0.10
CA PRO A 124 -39.04 -24.77 1.08
C PRO A 124 -38.59 -25.08 2.52
N GLU A 125 -39.19 -24.32 3.43
CA GLU A 125 -39.81 -24.69 4.72
C GLU A 125 -39.01 -25.36 5.87
N GLN A 126 -39.44 -24.95 7.07
CA GLN A 126 -38.84 -25.09 8.39
C GLN A 126 -39.00 -26.50 9.01
N GLU A 127 -37.98 -26.96 9.74
CA GLU A 127 -38.15 -27.87 10.87
C GLU A 127 -37.30 -27.42 12.07
N GLU A 128 -37.96 -27.36 13.22
CA GLU A 128 -37.48 -26.91 14.52
C GLU A 128 -36.94 -28.13 15.30
N VAL A 129 -35.66 -28.10 15.71
CA VAL A 129 -35.12 -29.04 16.71
C VAL A 129 -34.20 -28.28 17.66
N GLN A 130 -34.67 -28.10 18.90
CA GLN A 130 -33.83 -27.77 20.06
C GLN A 130 -33.32 -29.08 20.67
N GLU A 131 -32.00 -29.19 20.92
CA GLU A 131 -31.50 -29.69 22.20
C GLU A 131 -30.02 -29.36 22.44
N GLU A 132 -29.76 -29.15 23.73
CA GLU A 132 -28.58 -28.73 24.49
C GLU A 132 -27.18 -29.14 23.98
N ILE A 133 -26.24 -28.16 24.02
CA ILE A 133 -24.84 -28.44 24.38
C ILE A 133 -24.31 -27.44 25.41
N ASN A 134 -23.99 -28.01 26.58
CA ASN A 134 -23.13 -27.59 27.68
C ASN A 134 -22.36 -26.26 27.58
N GLU A 135 -22.42 -25.51 28.69
CA GLU A 135 -21.45 -24.51 29.11
C GLU A 135 -20.00 -24.97 28.85
N THR A 136 -19.30 -24.24 27.99
CA THR A 136 -17.90 -23.92 28.22
C THR A 136 -17.74 -22.43 27.99
N ALA A 137 -17.21 -21.75 29.01
CA ALA A 137 -17.09 -20.30 29.13
C ALA A 137 -16.61 -19.62 27.83
N PRO A 138 -17.07 -18.38 27.52
CA PRO A 138 -16.43 -17.62 26.46
C PRO A 138 -14.98 -17.40 26.88
N ALA A 139 -14.05 -17.98 26.11
CA ALA A 139 -12.68 -17.51 26.10
C ALA A 139 -12.74 -16.04 25.68
N VAL A 140 -12.63 -15.14 26.65
CA VAL A 140 -12.46 -13.72 26.38
C VAL A 140 -11.13 -13.59 25.66
N SER A 141 -11.18 -13.47 24.34
CA SER A 141 -10.03 -13.07 23.54
C SER A 141 -9.66 -11.66 23.99
N LEU A 142 -8.58 -11.56 24.76
CA LEU A 142 -7.99 -10.28 25.20
C LEU A 142 -7.05 -9.67 24.15
N PHE A 143 -7.05 -10.20 22.93
CA PHE A 143 -6.40 -9.53 21.81
C PHE A 143 -7.45 -8.59 21.20
N PRO A 144 -7.20 -7.27 21.13
CA PRO A 144 -7.92 -6.48 20.15
C PRO A 144 -7.58 -7.12 18.80
N THR A 145 -8.55 -7.83 18.22
CA THR A 145 -8.46 -8.23 16.82
C THR A 145 -8.25 -6.92 16.08
N ALA A 146 -7.04 -6.67 15.60
CA ALA A 146 -6.78 -5.50 14.78
C ALA A 146 -7.73 -5.64 13.60
N GLU A 147 -8.75 -4.78 13.54
CA GLU A 147 -9.65 -4.74 12.40
C GLU A 147 -8.77 -4.60 11.15
N PRO A 148 -8.87 -5.51 10.17
CA PRO A 148 -8.08 -5.39 8.97
C PRO A 148 -8.42 -4.04 8.33
N LYS A 149 -7.40 -3.19 8.14
CA LYS A 149 -7.57 -1.98 7.33
C LYS A 149 -8.09 -2.43 5.97
N GLN A 150 -9.28 -1.96 5.59
CA GLN A 150 -9.89 -2.30 4.31
C GLN A 150 -9.20 -1.58 3.15
N LEU A 151 -8.61 -0.42 3.44
CA LEU A 151 -7.92 0.44 2.49
C LEU A 151 -6.54 0.80 3.06
N ILE A 152 -5.52 0.76 2.22
CA ILE A 152 -4.16 1.19 2.57
C ILE A 152 -3.68 2.26 1.60
N ILE A 153 -2.81 3.14 2.07
CA ILE A 153 -1.94 3.92 1.21
C ILE A 153 -0.80 2.98 0.82
N ASN A 154 -0.73 2.62 -0.45
CA ASN A 154 0.30 1.70 -0.95
C ASN A 154 1.56 2.45 -1.38
N GLU A 155 1.41 3.63 -2.00
CA GLU A 155 2.52 4.40 -2.53
C GLU A 155 2.28 5.91 -2.43
N ILE A 156 3.36 6.66 -2.25
CA ILE A 156 3.38 8.12 -2.35
C ILE A 156 4.61 8.51 -3.18
N LEU A 157 4.39 9.18 -4.30
CA LEU A 157 5.46 9.81 -5.08
C LEU A 157 5.40 11.33 -4.91
N ALA A 158 6.17 11.84 -3.94
CA ALA A 158 6.22 13.27 -3.65
C ALA A 158 7.22 14.06 -4.50
N SER A 159 8.17 13.39 -5.17
CA SER A 159 9.23 14.06 -5.95
C SER A 159 9.46 13.35 -7.29
N PRO A 160 8.49 13.46 -8.23
CA PRO A 160 8.62 12.84 -9.53
C PRO A 160 9.78 13.46 -10.33
N SER A 161 10.45 12.64 -11.14
CA SER A 161 11.53 13.07 -12.05
C SER A 161 11.18 12.90 -13.52
N THR A 162 9.95 12.46 -13.79
CA THR A 162 9.39 12.16 -15.11
C THR A 162 7.90 12.48 -15.11
N ASP A 163 7.32 12.61 -16.30
CA ASP A 163 5.87 12.70 -16.51
C ASP A 163 5.20 11.36 -16.12
N THR A 164 4.59 11.32 -14.93
CA THR A 164 4.00 10.13 -14.31
C THR A 164 2.52 9.98 -14.64
N ASN A 165 1.82 11.09 -14.87
CA ASN A 165 0.42 11.10 -15.30
C ASN A 165 0.28 10.83 -16.81
N ASN A 166 1.40 10.83 -17.55
CA ASN A 166 1.55 10.52 -18.97
C ASN A 166 0.74 11.49 -19.86
N ASP A 167 0.68 12.76 -19.47
CA ASP A 167 -0.02 13.82 -20.21
C ASP A 167 0.84 14.51 -21.27
N GLY A 168 2.11 14.14 -21.35
CA GLY A 168 3.10 14.64 -22.30
C GLY A 168 3.91 15.82 -21.77
N VAL A 169 3.67 16.28 -20.53
CA VAL A 169 4.36 17.41 -19.91
C VAL A 169 4.78 17.06 -18.50
N PHE A 170 6.09 16.93 -18.27
CA PHE A 170 6.61 16.84 -16.92
C PHE A 170 6.45 18.15 -16.15
N LYS A 171 5.74 18.09 -15.02
CA LYS A 171 5.63 19.13 -13.99
C LYS A 171 5.58 18.47 -12.62
N SER A 172 6.58 18.76 -11.81
CA SER A 172 6.81 18.07 -10.55
C SER A 172 5.58 18.03 -9.62
N ASP A 173 4.81 19.11 -9.53
CA ASP A 173 3.63 19.22 -8.66
C ASP A 173 2.38 18.55 -9.25
N GLU A 174 2.29 18.44 -10.57
CA GLU A 174 1.18 17.76 -11.26
C GLU A 174 1.42 16.23 -11.34
N ASP A 175 2.69 15.82 -11.42
CA ASP A 175 3.17 14.43 -11.51
C ASP A 175 3.40 13.74 -10.15
N GLU A 176 3.14 14.45 -9.05
CA GLU A 176 3.05 13.84 -7.72
C GLU A 176 1.85 12.90 -7.66
N PHE A 177 1.92 11.80 -6.90
CA PHE A 177 0.74 10.96 -6.69
C PHE A 177 0.68 10.27 -5.33
N ILE A 178 -0.54 9.86 -4.97
CA ILE A 178 -0.84 8.92 -3.89
C ILE A 178 -1.57 7.73 -4.52
N GLU A 179 -1.14 6.52 -4.19
CA GLU A 179 -1.85 5.28 -4.53
C GLU A 179 -2.52 4.71 -3.28
N ILE A 180 -3.82 4.41 -3.40
CA ILE A 180 -4.57 3.67 -2.39
C ILE A 180 -5.03 2.33 -2.96
N VAL A 181 -5.00 1.27 -2.15
CA VAL A 181 -5.36 -0.10 -2.55
C VAL A 181 -6.37 -0.68 -1.58
N ASN A 182 -7.44 -1.25 -2.12
CA ASN A 182 -8.38 -2.05 -1.34
C ASN A 182 -7.77 -3.42 -1.02
N ILE A 183 -7.58 -3.73 0.25
CA ILE A 183 -7.04 -5.02 0.73
C ILE A 183 -8.07 -5.81 1.55
N SER A 184 -9.35 -5.44 1.46
CA SER A 184 -10.42 -6.03 2.28
C SER A 184 -10.77 -7.47 1.92
N GLY A 185 -10.32 -7.99 0.77
CA GLY A 185 -10.74 -9.29 0.24
C GLY A 185 -12.06 -9.25 -0.54
N LEU A 186 -12.77 -8.11 -0.56
CA LEU A 186 -14.07 -7.91 -1.21
C LEU A 186 -14.09 -6.59 -1.99
N SER A 187 -15.17 -6.30 -2.72
CA SER A 187 -15.39 -4.96 -3.28
C SER A 187 -15.71 -3.95 -2.17
N LEU A 188 -15.18 -2.74 -2.30
CA LEU A 188 -15.25 -1.68 -1.29
C LEU A 188 -15.70 -0.37 -1.93
N ASP A 189 -16.83 0.17 -1.48
CA ASP A 189 -17.25 1.53 -1.84
C ASP A 189 -16.46 2.56 -1.03
N ILE A 190 -15.74 3.44 -1.73
CA ILE A 190 -14.90 4.49 -1.14
C ILE A 190 -15.40 5.89 -1.49
N SER A 191 -16.66 6.00 -1.92
CA SER A 191 -17.32 7.26 -2.25
C SER A 191 -17.22 8.28 -1.11
N ASN A 192 -16.90 9.53 -1.44
CA ASN A 192 -16.79 10.66 -0.52
C ASN A 192 -15.70 10.53 0.55
N LEU A 193 -14.82 9.52 0.45
CA LEU A 193 -13.63 9.44 1.29
C LEU A 193 -12.74 10.66 1.03
N ILE A 194 -12.10 11.16 2.09
CA ILE A 194 -11.28 12.36 2.03
C ILE A 194 -9.82 11.96 2.27
N ILE A 195 -8.98 12.27 1.30
CA ILE A 195 -7.53 12.22 1.45
C ILE A 195 -7.08 13.58 1.96
N SER A 196 -6.43 13.60 3.12
CA SER A 196 -5.90 14.81 3.75
C SER A 196 -4.43 14.63 4.07
N ASP A 197 -3.73 15.75 4.20
CA ASP A 197 -2.44 15.77 4.89
C ASP A 197 -2.56 16.41 6.29
N ASN A 198 -1.43 16.71 6.93
CA ASN A 198 -1.40 17.39 8.22
C ASN A 198 -1.84 18.87 8.18
N THR A 199 -2.04 19.45 7.00
CA THR A 199 -2.42 20.84 6.80
C THR A 199 -3.87 21.05 6.36
N LYS A 200 -4.39 20.20 5.45
CA LYS A 200 -5.73 20.32 4.87
C LYS A 200 -6.17 19.05 4.13
N SER A 201 -7.44 19.04 3.72
CA SER A 201 -7.95 18.12 2.71
C SER A 201 -7.30 18.40 1.35
N ARG A 202 -6.89 17.33 0.65
CA ARG A 202 -6.22 17.36 -0.66
C ARG A 202 -7.12 16.81 -1.76
N HIS A 203 -7.85 15.73 -1.48
CA HIS A 203 -8.75 15.14 -2.44
C HIS A 203 -10.01 14.58 -1.78
N VAL A 204 -11.16 14.75 -2.42
CA VAL A 204 -12.42 14.11 -2.06
C VAL A 204 -12.79 13.16 -3.18
N ILE A 205 -12.88 11.87 -2.85
CA ILE A 205 -13.26 10.84 -3.81
C ILE A 205 -14.73 11.09 -4.24
N PRO A 206 -15.02 11.21 -5.54
CA PRO A 206 -16.37 11.38 -6.03
C PRO A 206 -17.31 10.24 -5.61
N SER A 207 -18.61 10.50 -5.68
CA SER A 207 -19.62 9.46 -5.47
C SER A 207 -19.57 8.39 -6.55
N GLY A 208 -19.80 7.14 -6.18
CA GLY A 208 -19.89 5.99 -7.08
C GLY A 208 -18.55 5.29 -7.35
N ILE A 209 -17.53 5.56 -6.53
CA ILE A 209 -16.22 4.93 -6.67
C ILE A 209 -16.18 3.67 -5.80
N VAL A 210 -16.16 2.52 -6.47
CA VAL A 210 -15.97 1.20 -5.86
C VAL A 210 -14.63 0.64 -6.33
N LEU A 211 -13.86 0.09 -5.41
CA LEU A 211 -12.64 -0.67 -5.71
C LEU A 211 -12.88 -2.15 -5.47
N GLU A 212 -12.55 -2.99 -6.44
CA GLU A 212 -12.48 -4.44 -6.26
C GLU A 212 -11.30 -4.82 -5.33
N ASN A 213 -11.27 -6.07 -4.86
CA ASN A 213 -10.17 -6.54 -4.05
C ASN A 213 -8.83 -6.41 -4.79
N LEU A 214 -7.84 -5.83 -4.13
CA LEU A 214 -6.51 -5.47 -4.66
C LEU A 214 -6.52 -4.46 -5.81
N GLU A 215 -7.64 -3.78 -6.06
CA GLU A 215 -7.70 -2.73 -7.08
C GLU A 215 -7.12 -1.41 -6.53
N PRO A 216 -6.17 -0.79 -7.25
CA PRO A 216 -5.64 0.52 -6.89
C PRO A 216 -6.52 1.67 -7.40
N LEU A 217 -6.49 2.80 -6.68
CA LEU A 217 -6.85 4.12 -7.19
C LEU A 217 -5.66 5.05 -7.00
N ILE A 218 -5.24 5.68 -8.09
CA ILE A 218 -4.12 6.64 -8.12
C ILE A 218 -4.67 8.06 -8.20
N ILE A 219 -4.22 8.94 -7.31
CA ILE A 219 -4.59 10.34 -7.28
C ILE A 219 -3.35 11.14 -7.66
N PHE A 220 -3.40 11.85 -8.79
CA PHE A 220 -2.33 12.73 -9.25
C PHE A 220 -2.51 14.15 -8.72
N GLY A 221 -1.39 14.87 -8.57
CA GLY A 221 -1.37 16.26 -8.15
C GLY A 221 -2.13 17.19 -9.08
N GLY A 222 -2.09 16.94 -10.39
CA GLY A 222 -2.68 17.84 -11.39
C GLY A 222 -2.60 17.30 -12.81
N GLY A 223 -2.71 18.21 -13.77
CA GLY A 223 -2.58 17.87 -15.20
C GLY A 223 -3.79 17.10 -15.75
N ASN A 224 -3.52 16.22 -16.71
CA ASN A 224 -4.51 15.36 -17.33
C ASN A 224 -4.16 13.88 -17.10
N ASN A 225 -5.14 13.03 -16.81
CA ASN A 225 -4.93 11.60 -16.58
C ASN A 225 -5.67 10.70 -17.58
N GLN A 226 -6.20 11.24 -18.69
CA GLN A 226 -6.99 10.48 -19.67
C GLN A 226 -6.18 9.35 -20.31
N ASN A 227 -4.90 9.60 -20.59
CA ASN A 227 -4.01 8.57 -21.14
C ASN A 227 -3.69 7.47 -20.12
N PHE A 228 -3.92 7.74 -18.84
CA PHE A 228 -3.64 6.84 -17.74
C PHE A 228 -4.88 6.05 -17.31
N GLN A 229 -6.06 6.66 -17.34
CA GLN A 229 -7.34 6.05 -16.92
C GLN A 229 -7.69 4.78 -17.69
N THR A 230 -7.11 4.56 -18.87
CA THR A 230 -7.29 3.32 -19.64
C THR A 230 -6.54 2.13 -19.05
N GLU A 231 -5.59 2.37 -18.14
CA GLU A 231 -4.69 1.37 -17.57
C GLU A 231 -5.05 1.06 -16.11
N ILE A 232 -5.24 2.10 -15.29
CA ILE A 232 -5.56 2.01 -13.87
C ILE A 232 -6.57 3.12 -13.51
N LYS A 233 -7.50 2.85 -12.57
CA LYS A 233 -8.39 3.90 -12.04
C LYS A 233 -7.54 5.04 -11.49
N SER A 234 -7.73 6.24 -12.05
CA SER A 234 -7.01 7.42 -11.60
C SER A 234 -7.87 8.67 -11.58
N GLN A 235 -7.45 9.62 -10.75
CA GLN A 235 -8.11 10.90 -10.56
C GLN A 235 -7.09 12.02 -10.41
N ILE A 236 -7.55 13.25 -10.58
CA ILE A 236 -6.80 14.46 -10.29
C ILE A 236 -7.24 15.00 -8.92
N ALA A 237 -6.29 15.48 -8.11
CA ALA A 237 -6.55 16.10 -6.82
C ALA A 237 -7.64 17.17 -6.93
N SER A 238 -8.66 17.09 -6.07
CA SER A 238 -9.85 17.94 -6.21
C SER A 238 -9.59 19.38 -5.75
N ASP A 239 -8.51 19.61 -4.98
CA ASP A 239 -8.04 20.94 -4.60
C ASP A 239 -7.08 21.57 -5.64
N GLY A 240 -6.77 20.84 -6.71
CA GLY A 240 -5.85 21.24 -7.78
C GLY A 240 -4.36 21.02 -7.50
N SER A 241 -3.98 20.48 -6.33
CA SER A 241 -2.61 20.05 -6.02
C SER A 241 -2.54 19.21 -4.74
N LEU A 242 -1.96 18.01 -4.84
CA LEU A 242 -1.58 17.25 -3.65
C LEU A 242 -0.57 18.03 -2.79
N GLY A 243 0.38 18.72 -3.43
CA GLY A 243 1.35 19.59 -2.77
C GLY A 243 2.16 18.83 -1.73
N LEU A 244 2.61 17.63 -2.10
CA LEU A 244 3.33 16.73 -1.21
C LEU A 244 4.70 17.32 -0.90
N ASN A 245 5.12 17.22 0.36
CA ASN A 245 6.43 17.72 0.71
C ASN A 245 7.53 16.86 0.07
N ASN A 246 8.46 17.57 -0.57
CA ASN A 246 9.64 16.99 -1.20
C ASN A 246 10.81 16.87 -0.18
N SER A 247 10.57 17.27 1.07
CA SER A 247 11.56 17.32 2.14
C SER A 247 10.91 17.27 3.51
N GLY A 248 11.36 16.34 4.37
CA GLY A 248 10.83 16.21 5.71
C GLY A 248 9.77 15.11 5.82
N GLU A 249 8.93 15.23 6.83
CA GLU A 249 7.89 14.25 7.16
C GLU A 249 6.54 14.74 6.62
N GLU A 250 5.87 13.92 5.82
CA GLU A 250 4.50 14.13 5.32
C GLU A 250 3.59 13.11 5.99
N GLN A 251 2.42 13.53 6.48
CA GLN A 251 1.42 12.61 7.01
C GLN A 251 0.20 12.66 6.11
N ILE A 252 -0.09 11.55 5.44
CA ILE A 252 -1.32 11.38 4.66
C ILE A 252 -2.32 10.54 5.45
N ILE A 253 -3.58 10.97 5.46
CA ILE A 253 -4.69 10.36 6.19
C ILE A 253 -5.80 10.05 5.18
N ILE A 254 -6.34 8.84 5.28
CA ILE A 254 -7.50 8.32 4.54
C ILE A 254 -8.52 7.74 5.50
#